data_AF-A0A937XAK8-F1
#
_entry.id   AF-A0A937XAK8-F1
#
_cell.length_a   1.000
_cell.length_b   1.000
_cell.length_c   1.000
_cell.angle_alpha   90.00
_cell.angle_beta   90.00
_cell.angle_gamma   90.00
#
_symmetry.space_group_name_H-M   'P 1'
#
loop_
_entity.id
_entity.type
_entity.pdbx_description
1 polymer ?
#
loop_
_entity_poly.entity_id
_entity_poly.type
_entity_poly.pdbx_seq_one_letter_code
_entity_poly.pdbx_strand_id
1 'polypeptide(L)'
;FRWAGFDVCGVSTADADDYGETVVIDRCGEPGKAEAVRLHLQARYGVGRLVRQVRNSPETDVIVILGADLAARLAESAPGP
;
A
#
# COMPACT_ATOMS: atom_id res chain seq x y z
N PHE A 1 4.74 8.31 -1.10
CA PHE A 1 4.48 8.09 0.34
C PHE A 1 5.04 9.17 1.23
N ARG A 2 6.37 9.36 1.37
CA ARG A 2 6.91 10.46 2.21
C ARG A 2 6.42 11.85 1.80
N TRP A 3 6.40 12.13 0.49
CA TRP A 3 5.85 13.38 -0.05
C TRP A 3 4.35 13.60 0.25
N ALA A 4 3.62 12.52 0.59
CA ALA A 4 2.20 12.56 0.93
C ALA A 4 1.96 12.65 2.46
N GLY A 5 3.02 12.86 3.25
CA GLY A 5 2.95 13.05 4.70
C GLY A 5 2.99 11.76 5.53
N PHE A 6 3.19 10.59 4.91
CA PHE A 6 3.35 9.33 5.63
C PHE A 6 4.81 9.11 6.03
N ASP A 7 5.03 8.69 7.27
CA ASP A 7 6.33 8.15 7.67
C ASP A 7 6.54 6.76 7.04
N VAL A 8 7.75 6.51 6.54
CA VAL A 8 8.10 5.26 5.86
C VAL A 8 9.28 4.64 6.59
N CYS A 9 8.98 3.64 7.42
CA CYS A 9 9.91 2.96 8.30
C CYS A 9 10.79 1.93 7.58
N GLY A 10 10.38 1.45 6.40
CA GLY A 10 11.13 0.45 5.64
C GLY A 10 10.55 0.22 4.25
N VAL A 11 11.39 -0.30 3.36
CA VAL A 11 11.00 -0.80 2.04
C VAL A 11 11.72 -2.12 1.82
N SER A 12 10.98 -3.14 1.42
CA SER A 12 11.51 -4.45 1.06
C SER A 12 10.81 -4.94 -0.20
N THR A 13 11.48 -5.83 -0.93
CA THR A 13 10.82 -6.65 -1.94
C THR A 13 9.83 -7.59 -1.23
N ALA A 14 8.61 -7.68 -1.74
CA ALA A 14 7.71 -8.75 -1.34
C ALA A 14 8.23 -10.08 -1.93
N ASP A 15 8.01 -11.19 -1.23
CA ASP A 15 8.32 -12.52 -1.78
C ASP A 15 7.60 -12.71 -3.12
N ALA A 16 8.22 -13.42 -4.06
CA ALA A 16 7.88 -13.47 -5.49
C ALA A 16 6.50 -14.07 -5.84
N ASP A 17 5.65 -14.33 -4.86
CA ASP A 17 4.24 -14.59 -5.12
C ASP A 17 3.63 -13.34 -5.75
N ASP A 18 3.15 -13.49 -6.99
CA ASP A 18 2.52 -12.44 -7.78
C ASP A 18 1.31 -11.87 -7.03
N TYR A 19 1.53 -10.82 -6.26
CA TYR A 19 0.45 -10.02 -5.70
C TYR A 19 -0.26 -9.35 -6.88
N GLY A 20 -1.36 -9.95 -7.34
CA GLY A 20 -2.17 -9.37 -8.41
C GLY A 20 -2.79 -8.03 -8.02
N GLU A 21 -3.07 -7.84 -6.73
CA GLU A 21 -3.68 -6.62 -6.18
C GLU A 21 -2.74 -5.90 -5.22
N THR A 22 -2.79 -4.57 -5.21
CA THR A 22 -2.13 -3.74 -4.21
C THR A 22 -2.90 -3.82 -2.89
N VAL A 23 -2.23 -4.26 -1.83
CA VAL A 23 -2.84 -4.51 -0.52
C VAL A 23 -2.27 -3.56 0.52
N VAL A 24 -3.16 -3.00 1.34
CA VAL A 24 -2.83 -2.23 2.54
C VAL A 24 -3.20 -3.08 3.75
N ILE A 25 -2.23 -3.39 4.60
CA ILE A 25 -2.41 -4.23 5.78
C ILE A 25 -2.34 -3.36 7.03
N ASP A 26 -3.43 -3.31 7.79
CA ASP A 26 -3.48 -2.71 9.12
C ASP A 26 -2.93 -3.68 10.17
N ARG A 27 -1.88 -3.26 10.88
CA ARG A 27 -1.19 -4.06 11.91
C ARG A 27 -1.43 -3.54 13.32
N CYS A 28 -1.74 -2.26 13.47
CA CYS A 28 -1.95 -1.62 14.77
C CYS A 28 -3.41 -1.62 15.22
N GLY A 29 -4.36 -1.86 14.31
CA GLY A 29 -5.78 -1.87 14.62
C GLY A 29 -6.36 -0.46 14.80
N GLU A 30 -5.59 0.58 14.50
CA GLU A 30 -6.07 1.95 14.44
C GLU A 30 -6.65 2.22 13.04
N PRO A 31 -7.99 2.26 12.88
CA PRO A 31 -8.62 2.27 11.56
C PRO A 31 -8.24 3.50 10.72
N GLY A 32 -7.88 4.63 11.34
CA GLY A 32 -7.55 5.86 10.63
C GLY A 32 -6.25 5.80 9.83
N LYS A 33 -5.24 5.05 10.30
CA LYS A 33 -3.90 5.03 9.69
C LYS A 33 -3.90 4.28 8.36
N ALA A 34 -4.37 3.04 8.37
CA ALA A 34 -4.40 2.21 7.17
C ALA A 34 -5.45 2.70 6.16
N GLU A 35 -6.57 3.26 6.62
CA GLU A 35 -7.58 3.84 5.73
C GLU A 35 -7.06 5.08 5.00
N ALA A 36 -6.29 5.95 5.65
CA ALA A 36 -5.67 7.10 4.99
C ALA A 36 -4.73 6.67 3.85
N VAL A 37 -3.94 5.62 4.07
CA VAL A 37 -3.07 5.02 3.04
C VAL A 37 -3.88 4.44 1.89
N ARG A 38 -4.96 3.69 2.20
CA ARG A 38 -5.88 3.13 1.19
C ARG A 38 -6.50 4.23 0.33
N LEU A 39 -7.07 5.26 0.95
CA LEU A 39 -7.71 6.38 0.26
C LEU A 39 -6.72 7.13 -0.63
N HIS A 40 -5.48 7.31 -0.18
CA HIS A 40 -4.43 7.92 -1.00
C HIS A 40 -4.13 7.10 -2.26
N LEU A 41 -3.98 5.77 -2.12
CA LEU A 41 -3.74 4.87 -3.25
C LEU A 41 -4.94 4.84 -4.22
N GLN A 42 -6.16 4.82 -3.69
CA GLN A 42 -7.38 4.82 -4.50
C GLN A 42 -7.54 6.13 -5.26
N ALA A 43 -7.34 7.28 -4.61
CA ALA A 43 -7.49 8.58 -5.25
C ALA A 43 -6.46 8.80 -6.37
N ARG A 44 -5.23 8.27 -6.21
CA ARG A 44 -4.14 8.51 -7.16
C ARG A 44 -4.05 7.48 -8.27
N TYR A 45 -4.38 6.22 -7.99
CA TYR A 45 -4.14 5.10 -8.90
C TYR A 45 -5.36 4.18 -9.07
N GLY A 46 -6.43 4.37 -8.30
CA GLY A 46 -7.61 3.50 -8.35
C GLY A 46 -7.36 2.09 -7.80
N VAL A 47 -6.34 1.91 -6.96
CA VAL A 47 -5.95 0.62 -6.35
C VAL A 47 -5.90 0.71 -4.83
N GLY A 48 -5.68 -0.41 -4.16
CA GLY A 48 -5.52 -0.46 -2.71
C GLY A 48 -6.69 -1.13 -2.02
N ARG A 49 -6.53 -2.42 -1.73
CA ARG A 49 -7.44 -3.23 -0.92
C ARG A 49 -6.97 -3.21 0.53
N LEU A 50 -7.85 -2.86 1.46
CA LEU A 50 -7.52 -2.88 2.89
C LEU A 50 -7.78 -4.26 3.50
N VAL A 51 -6.80 -4.77 4.22
CA VAL A 51 -6.85 -6.01 4.99
C VAL A 51 -6.47 -5.70 6.43
N ARG A 52 -7.26 -6.18 7.40
CA ARG A 52 -6.96 -6.02 8.82
C ARG A 52 -6.27 -7.28 9.35
N GLN A 53 -5.03 -7.13 9.81
CA GLN A 53 -4.23 -8.21 10.43
C GLN A 53 -3.50 -7.66 11.66
N VAL A 54 -4.30 -7.24 12.64
CA VAL A 54 -3.83 -6.62 13.88
C VAL A 54 -2.90 -7.58 14.63
N ARG A 55 -1.76 -7.06 15.10
CA ARG A 55 -0.83 -7.80 15.97
C ARG A 55 -0.69 -7.07 17.30
N ASN A 56 -0.45 -7.83 18.36
CA ASN A 56 -0.01 -7.26 19.63
C ASN A 56 1.42 -6.75 19.46
N SER A 57 1.65 -5.45 19.73
CA SER A 57 2.94 -4.77 19.57
C SER A 57 3.54 -4.90 18.17
N PRO A 58 2.90 -4.30 17.14
CA PRO A 58 3.42 -4.36 15.78
C PRO A 58 4.70 -3.52 15.64
N GLU A 59 5.66 -4.01 14.85
CA GLU A 59 6.89 -3.27 14.50
C GLU A 59 6.61 -2.10 13.52
N THR A 60 5.42 -2.08 12.93
CA THR A 60 4.97 -1.08 11.96
C THR A 60 3.45 -1.05 11.94
N ASP A 61 2.87 0.13 11.86
CA ASP A 61 1.42 0.34 11.91
C ASP A 61 0.69 -0.17 10.66
N VAL A 62 1.28 0.07 9.48
CA VAL A 62 0.69 -0.23 8.17
C VAL A 62 1.75 -0.82 7.24
N ILE A 63 1.43 -1.94 6.60
CA ILE A 63 2.26 -2.52 5.53
C ILE A 63 1.53 -2.30 4.20
N VAL A 64 2.25 -1.87 3.17
CA VAL A 64 1.71 -1.76 1.81
C VAL A 64 2.45 -2.74 0.93
N ILE A 65 1.72 -3.65 0.30
CA ILE A 65 2.22 -4.56 -0.71
C ILE A 65 1.76 -4.02 -2.07
N LEU A 66 2.71 -3.71 -2.94
CA LEU A 66 2.42 -3.18 -4.27
C LEU A 66 2.19 -4.36 -5.22
N GLY A 67 1.02 -4.37 -5.86
CA GLY A 67 0.62 -5.43 -6.77
C GLY A 67 0.80 -5.07 -8.24
N ALA A 68 0.53 -6.05 -9.11
CA ALA A 68 0.56 -5.90 -10.55
C ALA A 68 -0.45 -4.86 -11.06
N ASP A 69 -1.58 -4.69 -10.37
CA ASP A 69 -2.57 -3.64 -10.64
C ASP A 69 -1.98 -2.24 -10.63
N LEU A 70 -1.15 -1.90 -9.63
CA LEU A 70 -0.49 -0.60 -9.56
C LEU A 70 0.56 -0.46 -10.65
N ALA A 71 1.33 -1.52 -10.93
CA ALA A 71 2.32 -1.51 -12.00
C ALA A 71 1.66 -1.23 -13.36
N ALA A 72 0.51 -1.85 -13.64
CA ALA A 72 -0.28 -1.58 -14.85
C ALA A 72 -0.73 -0.13 -14.93
N ARG A 73 -1.26 0.43 -13.83
CA ARG A 73 -1.69 1.85 -13.78
C ARG A 73 -0.56 2.84 -14.01
N LEU A 74 0.63 2.53 -13.49
CA LEU A 74 1.82 3.35 -13.71
C LEU A 74 2.29 3.27 -15.16
N ALA A 75 2.23 2.10 -15.78
CA ALA A 75 2.56 1.92 -17.19
C ALA A 75 1.57 2.66 -18.12
N GLU A 76 0.27 2.66 -17.80
CA GLU A 76 -0.76 3.44 -18.51
C GLU A 76 -0.56 4.96 -18.37
N SER A 77 0.00 5.41 -17.25
CA SER A 77 0.21 6.84 -16.95
C SER A 77 1.54 7.40 -17.47
N ALA A 78 2.42 6.54 -17.98
CA ALA A 78 3.65 6.99 -18.63
C ALA A 78 3.32 7.45 -20.06
N PRO A 79 3.72 8.66 -20.48
CA PRO A 79 3.66 9.00 -21.90
C PRO A 79 4.49 7.97 -22.67
N GLY A 80 3.90 7.41 -23.73
CA GLY A 80 4.62 6.51 -24.63
C GLY A 80 5.90 7.17 -25.17
N PRO A 81 6.89 6.37 -25.63
CA PRO A 81 8.17 6.86 -26.10
C PRO A 81 8.06 7.93 -27.20
#